data_AF-A0A6P3QYG7-F1
#
_entry.id   AF-A0A6P3QYG7-F1
#
_cell.length_a   1.000
_cell.length_b   1.000
_cell.length_c   1.000
_cell.angle_alpha   90.00
_cell.angle_beta   90.00
_cell.angle_gamma   90.00
#
_symmetry.space_group_name_H-M   'P 1'
#
loop_
_entity.id
_entity.type
_entity.pdbx_description
1 polymer ?
#
loop_
_entity_poly.entity_id
_entity_poly.type
_entity_poly.pdbx_seq_one_letter_code
_entity_poly.pdbx_strand_id
1 'polypeptide(L)'
;MAPGRVLLCSLLLLSLQPGLSGGPGALGSLLVEGAFSGPAAGERTWRPQPGARLRRAPAGPCQLWSLPLPVAELGLGYTSEETVIFRYCAGSCPRGALNQHGLTLARLRGQGRVHGGPCCRPTRYADVAFLDDHHRWQRLPQFSAAACGCGG
;
A
#
# COMPACT_ATOMS: atom_id res chain seq x y z
N MET A 1 35.19 4.28 -57.24
CA MET A 1 33.91 5.00 -57.39
C MET A 1 32.78 3.97 -57.41
N ALA A 2 31.96 3.96 -56.36
CA ALA A 2 30.55 3.51 -56.34
C ALA A 2 30.11 3.49 -54.85
N PRO A 3 29.39 4.53 -54.37
CA PRO A 3 29.02 4.69 -52.96
C PRO A 3 27.74 3.90 -52.64
N GLY A 4 27.89 2.83 -51.86
CA GLY A 4 26.79 1.99 -51.39
C GLY A 4 26.18 2.48 -50.09
N ARG A 5 25.16 3.32 -50.23
CA ARG A 5 23.96 3.30 -49.38
C ARG A 5 24.13 3.72 -47.91
N VAL A 6 24.24 5.04 -47.77
CA VAL A 6 23.81 5.90 -46.65
C VAL A 6 22.28 5.76 -46.38
N LEU A 7 21.74 4.54 -46.41
CA LEU A 7 20.29 4.27 -46.41
C LEU A 7 19.79 3.56 -45.13
N LEU A 8 20.61 3.50 -44.07
CA LEU A 8 20.17 3.01 -42.75
C LEU A 8 19.92 4.13 -41.73
N CYS A 9 20.42 5.35 -41.94
CA CYS A 9 20.21 6.46 -41.01
C CYS A 9 18.85 7.17 -41.17
N SER A 10 18.08 6.85 -42.22
CA SER A 10 16.82 7.54 -42.54
C SER A 10 15.57 6.96 -41.88
N LEU A 11 15.69 5.83 -41.16
CA LEU A 11 14.56 5.20 -40.46
C LEU A 11 14.34 5.74 -39.04
N LEU A 12 15.20 6.66 -38.56
CA LEU A 12 15.17 7.20 -37.20
C LEU A 12 14.35 8.49 -37.03
N LEU A 13 13.64 8.99 -38.05
CA LEU A 13 13.03 10.34 -37.99
C LEU A 13 11.56 10.48 -38.48
N LEU A 14 10.80 9.40 -38.70
CA LEU A 14 9.46 9.51 -39.32
C LEU A 14 8.26 8.88 -38.58
N SER A 15 8.18 9.03 -37.26
CA SER A 15 6.89 8.80 -36.55
C SER A 15 6.60 9.79 -35.43
N LEU A 16 7.24 10.96 -35.45
CA LEU A 16 6.74 12.14 -34.74
C LEU A 16 5.57 12.74 -35.55
N GLN A 17 4.34 12.35 -35.23
CA GLN A 17 3.16 13.16 -35.53
C GLN A 17 2.25 13.25 -34.28
N PRO A 18 1.90 14.48 -33.87
CA PRO A 18 1.00 14.77 -32.76
C PRO A 18 -0.46 14.61 -33.22
N GLY A 19 -1.28 13.93 -32.42
CA GLY A 19 -2.70 13.71 -32.71
C GLY A 19 -3.56 14.19 -31.56
N LEU A 20 -4.03 15.43 -31.66
CA LEU A 20 -5.13 15.98 -30.90
C LEU A 20 -6.40 15.14 -31.13
N SER A 21 -7.04 14.68 -30.06
CA SER A 21 -8.47 14.35 -30.07
C SER A 21 -9.08 14.81 -28.76
N GLY A 22 -10.00 15.77 -28.86
CA GLY A 22 -10.65 16.43 -27.75
C GLY A 22 -12.00 15.81 -27.38
N GLY A 23 -12.20 15.70 -26.06
CA GLY A 23 -13.45 15.89 -25.31
C GLY A 23 -14.57 14.84 -25.47
N PRO A 24 -15.68 14.97 -24.70
CA PRO A 24 -15.89 15.54 -23.37
C PRO A 24 -16.54 14.52 -22.40
N GLY A 25 -16.50 14.78 -21.10
CA GLY A 25 -17.20 13.92 -20.13
C GLY A 25 -16.90 14.26 -18.69
N ALA A 26 -17.54 15.32 -18.21
CA ALA A 26 -17.65 15.62 -16.80
C ALA A 26 -18.21 14.39 -16.05
N LEU A 27 -17.41 13.86 -15.13
CA LEU A 27 -17.94 13.01 -14.06
C LEU A 27 -17.53 13.66 -12.75
N GLY A 28 -18.57 14.06 -12.03
CA GLY A 28 -18.53 14.92 -10.88
C GLY A 28 -17.64 14.39 -9.77
N SER A 29 -17.06 15.38 -9.11
CA SER A 29 -16.58 15.35 -7.74
C SER A 29 -17.43 14.44 -6.85
N LEU A 30 -16.82 13.37 -6.34
CA LEU A 30 -17.16 12.84 -5.03
C LEU A 30 -15.95 13.08 -4.12
N LEU A 31 -15.77 14.37 -3.79
CA LEU A 31 -15.20 14.74 -2.51
C LEU A 31 -16.15 14.17 -1.46
N VAL A 32 -15.82 13.00 -0.94
CA VAL A 32 -16.33 12.61 0.36
C VAL A 32 -15.60 13.49 1.36
N GLU A 33 -16.16 14.66 1.64
CA GLU A 33 -15.91 15.32 2.92
C GLU A 33 -16.48 14.41 4.01
N GLY A 34 -15.67 13.45 4.43
CA GLY A 34 -15.84 12.88 5.75
C GLY A 34 -15.47 13.97 6.74
N ALA A 35 -16.46 14.71 7.21
CA ALA A 35 -16.31 15.61 8.35
C ALA A 35 -15.80 14.76 9.53
N PHE A 36 -14.49 14.81 9.77
CA PHE A 36 -13.88 14.28 10.98
C PHE A 36 -14.26 15.23 12.11
N SER A 37 -15.38 14.95 12.77
CA SER A 37 -15.60 15.41 14.12
C SER A 37 -14.56 14.74 15.01
N GLY A 38 -13.48 15.46 15.31
CA GLY A 38 -12.42 14.98 16.19
C GLY A 38 -12.97 14.69 17.59
N PRO A 39 -12.61 13.56 18.24
CA PRO A 39 -12.86 13.39 19.65
C PRO A 39 -11.74 14.07 20.44
N ALA A 40 -12.15 14.87 21.44
CA ALA A 40 -11.27 15.43 22.45
C ALA A 40 -10.43 14.33 23.12
N ALA A 41 -9.18 14.68 23.41
CA ALA A 41 -8.20 13.88 24.11
C ALA A 41 -8.80 13.28 25.39
N GLY A 42 -8.98 11.96 25.36
CA GLY A 42 -9.36 11.14 26.49
C GLY A 42 -8.78 9.76 26.25
N GLU A 43 -7.96 9.30 27.19
CA GLU A 43 -7.22 8.04 27.17
C GLU A 43 -8.16 6.85 26.89
N ARG A 44 -8.34 6.49 25.62
CA ARG A 44 -9.16 5.36 25.21
C ARG A 44 -8.38 4.09 25.44
N THR A 45 -8.60 3.47 26.59
CA THR A 45 -8.39 2.03 26.74
C THR A 45 -9.27 1.34 25.69
N TRP A 46 -8.67 0.80 24.63
CA TRP A 46 -9.35 -0.01 23.62
C TRP A 46 -9.87 -1.30 24.26
N ARG A 47 -11.08 -1.24 24.84
CA ARG A 47 -11.84 -2.42 25.25
C ARG A 47 -12.60 -2.91 24.00
N PRO A 48 -12.24 -4.04 23.38
CA PRO A 48 -13.04 -4.59 22.30
C PRO A 48 -14.43 -4.97 22.86
N GLN A 49 -15.47 -4.31 22.37
CA GLN A 49 -16.87 -4.61 22.70
C GLN A 49 -17.18 -6.06 22.27
N PRO A 50 -17.72 -6.92 23.18
CA PRO A 50 -18.17 -8.25 22.81
C PRO A 50 -19.25 -8.15 21.74
N GLY A 51 -18.95 -8.61 20.51
CA GLY A 51 -19.90 -8.58 19.39
C GLY A 51 -19.54 -7.63 18.24
N ALA A 52 -18.47 -6.84 18.35
CA ALA A 52 -17.93 -6.14 17.18
C ALA A 52 -17.33 -7.16 16.21
N ARG A 53 -17.98 -7.41 15.07
CA ARG A 53 -17.35 -8.16 13.97
C ARG A 53 -16.06 -7.43 13.61
N LEU A 54 -14.92 -8.09 13.85
CA LEU A 54 -13.60 -7.62 13.42
C LEU A 54 -13.71 -7.17 11.97
N ARG A 55 -13.38 -5.91 11.70
CA ARG A 55 -13.41 -5.36 10.34
C ARG A 55 -12.53 -6.26 9.49
N ARG A 56 -13.16 -6.92 8.51
CA ARG A 56 -12.46 -7.83 7.60
C ARG A 56 -11.38 -7.02 6.88
N ALA A 57 -10.25 -7.65 6.59
CA ALA A 57 -9.20 -7.03 5.78
C ALA A 57 -9.83 -6.40 4.51
N PRO A 58 -9.29 -5.26 4.03
CA PRO A 58 -9.71 -4.65 2.78
C PRO A 58 -9.89 -5.72 1.69
N ALA A 59 -11.02 -5.66 0.98
CA ALA A 59 -11.31 -6.61 -0.08
C ALA A 59 -10.28 -6.46 -1.20
N GLY A 60 -9.73 -7.59 -1.68
CA GLY A 60 -8.72 -7.60 -2.74
C GLY A 60 -7.51 -8.50 -2.44
N PRO A 61 -6.55 -8.58 -3.39
CA PRO A 61 -5.31 -9.32 -3.19
C PRO A 61 -4.41 -8.63 -2.15
N CYS A 62 -3.42 -9.37 -1.63
CA CYS A 62 -2.38 -8.80 -0.77
C CYS A 62 -1.63 -7.69 -1.50
N GLN A 63 -1.73 -6.47 -1.00
CA GLN A 63 -1.11 -5.29 -1.61
C GLN A 63 -0.68 -4.25 -0.57
N LEU A 64 0.09 -3.28 -1.06
CA LEU A 64 0.57 -2.15 -0.28
C LEU A 64 -0.49 -1.05 -0.27
N TRP A 65 -0.88 -0.61 0.91
CA TRP A 65 -1.81 0.49 1.13
C TRP A 65 -1.06 1.70 1.64
N SER A 66 -1.51 2.90 1.29
CA SER A 66 -0.97 4.17 1.78
C SER A 66 -2.05 4.92 2.54
N LEU A 67 -1.70 5.46 3.70
CA LEU A 67 -2.59 6.19 4.60
C LEU A 67 -1.85 7.43 5.10
N PRO A 68 -2.30 8.65 4.77
CA PRO A 68 -1.80 9.85 5.43
C PRO A 68 -2.22 9.79 6.90
N LEU A 69 -1.24 9.93 7.81
CA LEU A 69 -1.45 9.94 9.25
C LEU A 69 -0.72 11.14 9.88
N PRO A 70 -1.40 11.93 10.72
CA PRO A 70 -0.73 12.89 11.59
C PRO A 70 0.31 12.17 12.46
N VAL A 71 1.46 12.80 12.70
CA VAL A 71 2.52 12.20 13.54
C VAL A 71 2.02 11.90 14.95
N ALA A 72 1.16 12.76 15.50
CA ALA A 72 0.53 12.56 16.80
C ALA A 72 -0.30 11.25 16.90
N GLU A 73 -0.86 10.78 15.79
CA GLU A 73 -1.67 9.55 15.75
C GLU A 73 -0.83 8.27 15.59
N LEU A 74 0.48 8.38 15.35
CA LEU A 74 1.37 7.22 15.27
C LEU A 74 1.53 6.51 16.62
N GLY A 75 1.22 7.19 17.74
CA GLY A 75 1.29 6.61 19.08
C GLY A 75 2.72 6.37 19.58
N LEU A 76 3.70 7.07 19.00
CA LEU A 76 5.13 6.94 19.33
C LEU A 76 5.65 8.02 20.29
N GLY A 77 4.78 8.91 20.77
CA GLY A 77 5.13 9.97 21.73
C GLY A 77 5.80 11.20 21.11
N TYR A 78 5.80 11.33 19.78
CA TYR A 78 6.24 12.55 19.11
C TYR A 78 5.11 13.58 19.08
N THR A 79 5.47 14.86 19.29
CA THR A 79 4.59 16.00 19.05
C THR A 79 5.07 16.68 17.77
N SER A 80 4.16 16.75 16.79
CA SER A 80 4.40 17.36 15.48
C SER A 80 3.06 17.56 14.78
N GLU A 81 2.89 18.72 14.16
CA GLU A 81 1.77 19.05 13.28
C GLU A 81 1.93 18.42 11.87
N GLU A 82 3.03 17.70 11.60
CA GLU A 82 3.28 17.09 10.30
C GLU A 82 2.40 15.86 10.06
N THR A 83 2.06 15.62 8.79
CA THR A 83 1.38 14.41 8.33
C THR A 83 2.33 13.58 7.47
N VAL A 84 2.52 12.32 7.85
CA VAL A 84 3.37 11.38 7.12
C VAL A 84 2.55 10.36 6.33
N ILE A 85 3.10 9.85 5.24
CA ILE A 85 2.49 8.74 4.51
C ILE A 85 2.91 7.41 5.14
N PHE A 86 2.02 6.83 5.94
CA PHE A 86 2.20 5.49 6.48
C PHE A 86 1.72 4.44 5.48
N ARG A 87 2.57 3.45 5.21
CA ARG A 87 2.23 2.34 4.32
C ARG A 87 2.15 1.04 5.08
N TYR A 88 1.16 0.22 4.75
CA TYR A 88 0.90 -1.06 5.41
C TYR A 88 0.43 -2.13 4.42
N CYS A 89 0.55 -3.39 4.81
CA CYS A 89 0.15 -4.53 3.99
C CYS A 89 -1.18 -5.09 4.43
N ALA A 90 -2.13 -5.22 3.50
CA ALA A 90 -3.40 -5.84 3.76
C ALA A 90 -4.01 -6.42 2.48
N GLY A 91 -4.93 -7.38 2.67
CA GLY A 91 -5.62 -8.08 1.59
C GLY A 91 -5.57 -9.59 1.78
N SER A 92 -6.07 -10.32 0.78
CA SER A 92 -6.16 -11.77 0.79
C SER A 92 -4.98 -12.42 0.06
N CYS A 93 -4.46 -13.50 0.64
CA CYS A 93 -3.45 -14.33 0.01
C CYS A 93 -4.05 -15.61 -0.58
N PRO A 94 -3.63 -16.04 -1.78
CA PRO A 94 -4.11 -17.28 -2.36
C PRO A 94 -3.68 -18.45 -1.48
N ARG A 95 -4.61 -19.37 -1.22
CA ARG A 95 -4.35 -20.61 -0.45
C ARG A 95 -3.82 -21.74 -1.35
N GLY A 96 -3.15 -21.37 -2.43
CA GLY A 96 -2.60 -22.26 -3.45
C GLY A 96 -1.14 -22.61 -3.18
N ALA A 97 -0.67 -23.66 -3.83
CA ALA A 97 0.67 -24.16 -3.64
C ALA A 97 1.61 -23.65 -4.72
N LEU A 98 2.61 -22.86 -4.31
CA LEU A 98 3.75 -22.53 -5.18
C LEU A 98 4.89 -23.55 -5.03
N ASN A 99 4.83 -24.41 -4.01
CA ASN A 99 5.83 -25.43 -3.69
C ASN A 99 5.20 -26.70 -3.09
N GLN A 100 5.99 -27.77 -2.93
CA GLN A 100 5.54 -29.05 -2.37
C GLN A 100 4.95 -28.93 -0.95
N HIS A 101 5.53 -28.06 -0.12
CA HIS A 101 5.00 -27.77 1.21
C HIS A 101 3.58 -27.18 1.13
N GLY A 102 3.36 -26.19 0.26
CA GLY A 102 2.05 -25.59 0.00
C GLY A 102 1.03 -26.59 -0.53
N LEU A 103 1.46 -27.56 -1.36
CA LEU A 103 0.57 -28.61 -1.89
C LEU A 103 0.07 -29.51 -0.75
N THR A 104 1.00 -29.96 0.11
CA THR A 104 0.67 -30.75 1.29
C THR A 104 -0.27 -29.98 2.21
N LEU A 105 0.01 -28.71 2.45
CA LEU A 105 -0.80 -27.86 3.33
C LEU A 105 -2.20 -27.62 2.75
N ALA A 106 -2.33 -27.40 1.45
CA ALA A 106 -3.63 -27.27 0.78
C ALA A 106 -4.47 -28.56 0.91
N ARG A 107 -3.84 -29.73 0.74
CA ARG A 107 -4.51 -31.04 0.95
C ARG A 107 -4.99 -31.21 2.39
N LEU A 108 -4.12 -30.94 3.37
CA LEU A 108 -4.47 -31.07 4.79
C LEU A 108 -5.59 -30.10 5.20
N ARG A 109 -5.66 -28.91 4.59
CA ARG A 109 -6.77 -27.95 4.79
C ARG A 109 -8.08 -28.47 4.23
N GLY A 110 -8.06 -29.06 3.03
CA GLY A 110 -9.23 -29.70 2.43
C GLY A 110 -9.77 -30.86 3.28
N GLN A 111 -8.92 -31.49 4.09
CA GLN A 111 -9.28 -32.53 5.06
C GLN A 111 -9.69 -31.98 6.44
N GLY A 112 -9.66 -30.66 6.65
CA GLY A 112 -9.93 -30.05 7.96
C GLY A 112 -8.89 -30.34 9.04
N ARG A 113 -7.72 -30.90 8.69
CA ARG A 113 -6.67 -31.28 9.64
C ARG A 113 -5.79 -30.11 10.07
N VAL A 114 -5.71 -29.08 9.23
CA VAL A 114 -4.97 -27.84 9.52
C VAL A 114 -5.82 -26.64 9.11
N HIS A 115 -5.70 -25.57 9.88
CA HIS A 115 -6.45 -24.33 9.70
C HIS A 115 -5.50 -23.18 9.38
N GLY A 116 -6.06 -22.02 9.03
CA GLY A 116 -5.27 -20.84 8.68
C GLY A 116 -4.75 -20.85 7.25
N GLY A 117 -4.13 -19.74 6.84
CA GLY A 117 -3.64 -19.47 5.50
C GLY A 117 -2.38 -18.60 5.54
N PRO A 118 -1.68 -18.42 4.40
CA PRO A 118 -0.64 -17.40 4.32
C PRO A 118 -1.21 -16.02 4.69
N CYS A 119 -0.42 -15.23 5.40
CA CYS A 119 -0.77 -13.88 5.81
C CYS A 119 -0.14 -12.87 4.86
N CYS A 120 -0.83 -11.77 4.59
CA CYS A 120 -0.25 -10.62 3.91
C CYS A 120 0.65 -9.87 4.90
N ARG A 121 1.96 -9.85 4.66
CA ARG A 121 2.96 -9.25 5.56
C ARG A 121 3.91 -8.33 4.78
N PRO A 122 4.50 -7.31 5.41
CA PRO A 122 5.59 -6.56 4.82
C PRO A 122 6.79 -7.47 4.56
N THR A 123 7.42 -7.30 3.40
CA THR A 123 8.67 -7.99 3.04
C THR A 123 9.87 -7.05 3.04
N ARG A 124 9.61 -5.73 3.02
CA ARG A 124 10.60 -4.66 3.15
C ARG A 124 9.98 -3.46 3.86
N TYR A 125 10.83 -2.65 4.47
CA TYR A 125 10.44 -1.41 5.13
C TYR A 125 11.24 -0.22 4.60
N ALA A 126 10.63 0.95 4.69
CA ALA A 126 11.21 2.25 4.39
C ALA A 126 11.21 3.13 5.63
N ASP A 127 12.15 4.06 5.65
CA ASP A 127 12.27 5.04 6.71
C ASP A 127 11.26 6.18 6.48
N VAL A 128 10.80 6.78 7.57
CA VAL A 128 9.96 7.99 7.56
C VAL A 128 10.69 9.08 8.32
N ALA A 129 10.65 10.31 7.81
CA ALA A 129 11.21 11.47 8.49
C ALA A 129 10.18 12.60 8.50
N PHE A 130 10.21 13.40 9.55
CA PHE A 130 9.34 14.56 9.77
C PHE A 130 10.05 15.56 10.69
N LEU A 131 9.55 16.78 10.74
CA LEU A 131 9.98 17.84 11.61
C LEU A 131 9.09 17.87 12.87
N ASP A 132 9.71 17.86 14.05
CA ASP A 132 8.97 18.04 15.31
C ASP A 132 8.71 19.52 15.64
N ASP A 133 7.92 19.77 16.69
CA ASP A 133 7.57 21.14 17.11
C ASP A 133 8.79 21.96 17.60
N HIS A 134 9.89 21.28 17.94
CA HIS A 134 11.16 21.91 18.30
C HIS A 134 12.04 22.17 17.07
N HIS A 135 11.48 22.05 15.87
CA HIS A 135 12.16 22.25 14.60
C HIS A 135 13.35 21.30 14.41
N ARG A 136 13.27 20.09 14.97
CA ARG A 136 14.28 19.05 14.80
C ARG A 136 13.77 17.97 13.85
N TRP A 137 14.65 17.55 12.94
CA TRP A 137 14.37 16.39 12.10
C TRP A 137 14.40 15.12 12.91
N GLN A 138 13.28 14.39 12.88
CA GLN A 138 13.15 13.07 13.45
C GLN A 138 13.14 12.04 12.32
N ARG A 139 13.68 10.85 12.58
CA ARG A 139 13.69 9.73 11.63
C ARG A 139 13.23 8.46 12.33
N LEU A 140 12.29 7.77 11.70
CA LEU A 140 11.78 6.46 12.07
C LEU A 140 12.33 5.42 11.08
N PRO A 141 13.44 4.74 11.41
CA PRO A 141 14.01 3.73 10.53
C PRO A 141 13.11 2.50 10.44
N GLN A 142 12.98 1.92 9.23
CA GLN A 142 12.24 0.68 8.98
C GLN A 142 10.81 0.68 9.54
N PHE A 143 10.14 1.83 9.50
CA PHE A 143 8.81 2.01 10.11
C PHE A 143 7.66 1.71 9.15
N SER A 144 7.74 2.20 7.91
CA SER A 144 6.66 2.13 6.93
C SER A 144 6.87 0.96 5.97
N ALA A 145 5.83 0.21 5.60
CA ALA A 145 5.99 -0.91 4.67
C ALA A 145 6.40 -0.41 3.27
N ALA A 146 7.38 -1.07 2.65
CA ALA A 146 7.86 -0.74 1.31
C ALA A 146 7.50 -1.80 0.26
N ALA A 147 7.17 -3.02 0.70
CA ALA A 147 6.71 -4.10 -0.15
C ALA A 147 5.88 -5.10 0.67
N CYS A 148 4.94 -5.78 0.00
CA CYS A 148 4.09 -6.79 0.62
C CYS A 148 4.27 -8.15 -0.05
N GLY A 149 4.06 -9.21 0.72
CA GLY A 149 4.10 -10.57 0.22
C GLY A 149 3.19 -11.49 1.02
N CYS A 150 2.85 -12.61 0.41
CA CYS A 150 2.12 -13.69 1.05
C CYS A 150 3.11 -14.70 1.62
N GLY A 151 3.12 -14.84 2.96
CA GLY A 151 4.05 -15.72 3.66
C GLY A 151 3.47 -16.23 4.97
N GLY A 152 4.11 -17.27 5.50
CA GLY A 152 3.77 -17.95 6.75
C GLY A 152 4.78 -19.04 7.04
#